data_AF-A0A2K8L566-F1
#
_entry.id   AF-A0A2K8L566-F1
#
_cell.length_a   1.000
_cell.length_b   1.000
_cell.length_c   1.000
_cell.angle_alpha   90.00
_cell.angle_beta   90.00
_cell.angle_gamma   90.00
#
_symmetry.space_group_name_H-M   'P 1'
#
loop_
_entity.id
_entity.type
_entity.pdbx_description
1 polymer ?
#
loop_
_entity_poly.entity_id
_entity_poly.type
_entity_poly.pdbx_seq_one_letter_code
_entity_poly.pdbx_strand_id
1 'polypeptide(L)'
;MSKDNVFAGKRRALVKRVGDKTEKIYCDDHPANQATFKCVKCGHLFCEECVGGEDEGKAYCVGCKGFYKQEEQKQLQAEKKRSRKASSGAKKAEFILAGLMICLILVLGNYVYQNSESPIAADTEVFTAEELAEDQQLLNTADRELAELDLEIEAMLQDENVAVELPGATNE
;
A
#
# COMPACT_ATOMS: atom_id res chain seq x y z
N MET A 1 -5.76 -15.34 5.74
CA MET A 1 -5.25 -16.61 6.28
C MET A 1 -5.17 -17.58 5.12
N SER A 2 -4.06 -17.60 4.37
CA SER A 2 -3.85 -18.63 3.35
C SER A 2 -2.95 -19.70 3.94
N LYS A 3 -3.60 -20.77 4.40
CA LYS A 3 -3.01 -22.09 4.49
C LYS A 3 -2.87 -22.61 3.04
N ASP A 4 -2.04 -23.63 2.87
CA ASP A 4 -1.94 -24.45 1.66
C ASP A 4 -0.91 -23.95 0.63
N ASN A 5 0.35 -24.26 0.93
CA ASN A 5 1.28 -24.77 -0.07
C ASN A 5 2.19 -25.79 0.61
N VAL A 6 1.58 -26.85 1.17
CA VAL A 6 2.33 -28.06 1.50
C VAL A 6 2.43 -28.84 0.20
N PHE A 7 3.48 -28.57 -0.57
CA PHE A 7 3.97 -29.51 -1.57
C PHE A 7 4.35 -30.80 -0.82
N ALA A 8 3.36 -31.67 -0.58
CA ALA A 8 3.53 -33.01 -0.02
C ALA A 8 4.09 -33.99 -1.07
N GLY A 9 4.89 -33.48 -2.02
CA GLY A 9 5.67 -34.30 -2.92
C GLY A 9 6.87 -34.83 -2.14
N LYS A 10 6.98 -36.16 -2.03
CA LYS A 10 8.14 -36.81 -1.39
C LYS A 10 9.44 -36.23 -1.95
N ARG A 11 10.20 -35.55 -1.10
CA ARG A 11 11.49 -34.96 -1.48
C ARG A 11 12.48 -36.07 -1.82
N ARG A 12 13.33 -35.85 -2.82
CA ARG A 12 14.39 -36.80 -3.17
C ARG A 12 15.47 -36.77 -2.08
N ALA A 13 15.98 -37.93 -1.71
CA ALA A 13 17.08 -38.04 -0.76
C ALA A 13 18.35 -37.37 -1.32
N LEU A 14 19.07 -36.68 -0.44
CA LEU A 14 20.35 -36.07 -0.77
C LEU A 14 21.43 -37.15 -0.83
N VAL A 15 22.19 -37.13 -1.93
CA VAL A 15 23.33 -38.02 -2.16
C VAL A 15 24.57 -37.19 -2.41
N LYS A 16 25.69 -37.57 -1.79
CA LYS A 16 27.00 -36.97 -2.04
C LYS A 16 27.74 -37.81 -3.08
N ARG A 17 28.21 -37.20 -4.16
CA ARG A 17 29.14 -37.87 -5.09
C ARG A 17 30.57 -37.71 -4.60
N VAL A 18 31.27 -38.82 -4.41
CA VAL A 18 32.69 -38.88 -4.02
C VAL A 18 33.40 -39.74 -5.06
N GLY A 19 34.00 -39.10 -6.07
CA GLY A 19 34.50 -39.78 -7.27
C GLY A 19 33.35 -40.47 -8.04
N ASP A 20 33.52 -41.75 -8.34
CA ASP A 20 32.52 -42.58 -9.03
C ASP A 20 31.46 -43.18 -8.09
N LYS A 21 31.56 -42.92 -6.77
CA LYS A 21 30.63 -43.48 -5.77
C LYS A 21 29.61 -42.44 -5.30
N THR A 22 28.38 -42.89 -5.09
CA THR A 22 27.30 -42.13 -4.44
C THR A 22 27.13 -42.58 -2.99
N GLU A 23 27.33 -41.67 -2.05
CA GLU A 23 27.11 -41.90 -0.62
C GLU A 23 25.78 -41.30 -0.19
N LYS A 24 25.02 -42.06 0.61
CA LYS A 24 23.77 -41.60 1.23
C LYS A 24 24.11 -40.66 2.38
N ILE A 25 23.37 -39.56 2.47
CA ILE A 25 23.51 -38.60 3.56
C ILE A 25 22.37 -38.82 4.55
N TYR A 26 22.68 -38.79 5.84
CA TYR A 26 21.71 -38.99 6.93
C TYR A 26 21.37 -37.67 7.60
N CYS A 27 20.22 -37.64 8.26
CA CYS A 27 19.77 -36.50 9.05
C CYS A 27 20.62 -36.38 10.32
N ASP A 28 21.01 -35.15 10.66
CA ASP A 28 21.81 -34.85 11.85
C ASP A 28 21.04 -35.18 13.16
N ASP A 29 19.72 -34.93 13.19
CA ASP A 29 18.86 -35.21 14.36
C ASP A 29 18.34 -36.67 14.38
N HIS A 30 18.18 -37.28 13.19
CA HIS A 30 17.64 -38.62 13.04
C HIS A 30 18.58 -39.49 12.18
N PRO A 31 19.66 -40.06 12.76
CA PRO A 31 20.66 -40.81 12.00
C PRO A 31 20.12 -42.03 11.23
N ALA A 32 18.96 -42.56 11.65
CA ALA A 32 18.27 -43.64 10.96
C ALA A 32 17.63 -43.22 9.63
N ASN A 33 17.37 -41.92 9.45
CA ASN A 33 16.65 -41.35 8.31
C ASN A 33 17.61 -40.68 7.33
N GLN A 34 17.36 -40.81 6.02
CA GLN A 34 18.12 -40.11 5.00
C GLN A 34 17.75 -38.62 4.97
N ALA A 35 18.76 -37.76 4.83
CA ALA A 35 18.54 -36.34 4.67
C ALA A 35 17.91 -36.06 3.29
N THR A 36 16.89 -35.21 3.26
CA THR A 36 16.18 -34.82 2.05
C THR A 36 16.37 -33.35 1.71
N PHE A 37 16.84 -32.54 2.66
CA PHE A 37 17.13 -31.12 2.44
C PHE A 37 18.28 -30.62 3.33
N LYS A 38 18.84 -29.47 2.95
CA LYS A 38 19.81 -28.71 3.73
C LYS A 38 19.16 -27.44 4.25
N CYS A 39 19.22 -27.19 5.55
CA CYS A 39 18.67 -25.95 6.10
C CYS A 39 19.51 -24.75 5.65
N VAL A 40 18.86 -23.73 5.08
CA VAL A 40 19.55 -22.54 4.56
C VAL A 40 20.16 -21.67 5.67
N LYS A 41 19.61 -21.69 6.90
CA LYS A 41 20.12 -20.88 8.01
C LYS A 41 21.30 -21.52 8.74
N CYS A 42 21.14 -22.76 9.22
CA CYS A 42 22.20 -23.41 10.00
C CYS A 42 23.15 -24.28 9.15
N GLY A 43 22.79 -24.61 7.90
CA GLY A 43 23.63 -25.40 6.99
C GLY A 43 23.62 -26.91 7.25
N HIS A 44 22.92 -27.37 8.29
CA HIS A 44 22.78 -28.79 8.64
C HIS A 44 21.82 -29.55 7.71
N LEU A 45 21.93 -30.87 7.71
CA LEU A 45 21.23 -31.78 6.80
C LEU A 45 20.13 -32.52 7.56
N PHE A 46 18.90 -32.50 7.03
CA PHE A 46 17.71 -32.92 7.76
C PHE A 46 16.81 -33.84 6.91
N CYS A 47 16.09 -34.75 7.57
CA CYS A 47 15.05 -35.59 6.97
C CYS A 47 13.73 -34.82 6.79
N GLU A 48 12.79 -35.39 6.03
CA GLU A 48 11.50 -34.76 5.71
C GLU A 48 10.67 -34.39 6.95
N GLU A 49 10.75 -35.19 8.02
CA GLU A 49 10.07 -34.93 9.30
C GLU A 49 10.63 -33.71 10.05
N CYS A 50 11.87 -33.32 9.76
CA CYS A 50 12.55 -32.17 10.37
C CYS A 50 12.31 -30.86 9.60
N VAL A 51 11.48 -30.85 8.56
CA VAL A 51 11.11 -29.64 7.83
C VAL A 51 10.20 -28.78 8.71
N GLY A 52 10.71 -27.61 9.12
CA GLY A 52 9.93 -26.61 9.83
C GLY A 52 9.00 -25.84 8.89
N GLY A 53 9.49 -25.48 7.72
CA GLY A 53 8.72 -24.73 6.72
C GLY A 53 9.54 -24.41 5.48
N GLU A 54 8.88 -23.81 4.50
CA GLU A 54 9.49 -23.38 3.25
C GLU A 54 9.03 -21.98 2.91
N ASP A 55 9.98 -21.12 2.54
CA ASP A 55 9.70 -19.80 1.99
C ASP A 55 10.50 -19.65 0.70
N GLU A 56 9.85 -19.25 -0.40
CA GLU A 56 10.49 -19.00 -1.70
C GLU A 56 11.34 -20.17 -2.23
N GLY A 57 10.90 -21.41 -2.01
CA GLY A 57 11.62 -22.62 -2.42
C GLY A 57 12.86 -22.94 -1.58
N LYS A 58 13.08 -22.24 -0.46
CA LYS A 58 14.12 -22.52 0.53
C LYS A 58 13.51 -23.24 1.73
N ALA A 59 14.09 -24.38 2.10
CA ALA A 59 13.64 -25.18 3.23
C ALA A 59 14.41 -24.85 4.51
N TYR A 60 13.69 -24.82 5.63
CA TYR A 60 14.23 -24.53 6.96
C TYR A 60 13.91 -25.67 7.95
N CYS A 61 14.84 -25.97 8.86
CA CYS A 61 14.56 -26.92 9.93
C CYS A 61 13.60 -26.33 10.97
N VAL A 62 12.97 -27.22 11.76
CA VAL A 62 12.03 -26.82 12.83
C VAL A 62 12.62 -25.78 13.77
N GLY A 63 13.90 -25.93 14.15
CA GLY A 63 14.60 -24.99 15.03
C GLY A 63 14.80 -23.60 14.42
N CYS A 64 15.11 -23.52 13.12
CA CYS A 64 15.36 -22.24 12.45
C CYS A 64 14.09 -21.50 12.02
N LYS A 65 12.95 -22.19 11.89
CA LYS A 65 11.66 -21.57 11.50
C LYS A 65 11.26 -20.41 12.42
N GLY A 66 11.55 -20.54 13.72
CA GLY A 66 11.22 -19.50 14.71
C GLY A 66 11.94 -18.17 14.48
N PHE A 67 13.15 -18.20 13.92
CA PHE A 67 13.95 -16.99 13.71
C PHE A 67 13.44 -16.14 12.55
N TYR A 68 12.92 -16.76 11.47
CA TYR A 68 12.39 -16.01 10.33
C TYR A 68 11.15 -15.20 10.68
N LYS A 69 10.21 -15.80 11.42
CA LYS A 69 9.01 -15.07 11.88
C LYS A 69 9.38 -13.85 12.73
N GLN A 70 10.45 -13.94 13.51
CA GLN A 70 10.89 -12.83 14.34
C GLN A 70 11.62 -11.75 13.53
N GLU A 71 12.45 -12.12 12.55
CA GLU A 71 13.11 -11.18 11.63
C GLU A 71 12.09 -10.43 10.76
N GLU A 72 11.12 -11.14 10.19
CA GLU A 72 10.04 -10.56 9.38
C GLU A 72 9.20 -9.57 10.20
N GLN A 73 8.83 -9.93 11.44
CA GLN A 73 8.14 -9.01 12.34
C GLN A 73 8.99 -7.78 12.68
N LYS A 74 10.31 -7.93 12.88
CA LYS A 74 11.22 -6.80 13.11
C LYS A 74 11.32 -5.89 11.88
N GLN A 75 11.35 -6.45 10.67
CA GLN A 75 11.36 -5.69 9.43
C GLN A 75 10.06 -4.92 9.23
N LEU A 76 8.90 -5.58 9.38
CA LEU A 76 7.59 -4.93 9.31
C LEU A 76 7.44 -3.82 10.37
N GLN A 77 7.98 -4.03 11.58
CA GLN A 77 7.98 -2.98 12.61
C GLN A 77 8.94 -1.84 12.27
N ALA A 78 10.11 -2.11 11.70
CA ALA A 78 11.06 -1.09 11.26
C ALA A 78 10.48 -0.24 10.12
N GLU A 79 9.80 -0.89 9.18
CA GLU A 79 9.14 -0.22 8.06
C GLU A 79 7.97 0.66 8.54
N LYS A 80 7.12 0.15 9.46
CA LYS A 80 6.08 0.95 10.12
C LYS A 80 6.64 2.14 10.90
N LYS A 81 7.82 2.01 11.51
CA LYS A 81 8.50 3.13 12.18
C LYS A 81 9.04 4.16 11.19
N ARG A 82 9.50 3.73 10.01
CA ARG A 82 9.95 4.63 8.93
C ARG A 82 8.78 5.39 8.30
N SER A 83 7.66 4.72 8.02
CA SER A 83 6.48 5.37 7.43
C SER A 83 5.84 6.40 8.37
N ARG A 84 5.79 6.13 9.69
CA ARG A 84 5.31 7.10 10.69
C ARG A 84 6.20 8.35 10.80
N LYS A 85 7.52 8.21 10.62
CA LYS A 85 8.42 9.37 10.63
C LYS A 85 8.25 10.23 9.37
N ALA A 86 8.06 9.60 8.22
CA ALA A 86 7.84 10.31 6.95
C ALA A 86 6.54 11.14 6.95
N SER A 87 5.43 10.61 7.51
CA SER A 87 4.15 11.34 7.53
C SER A 87 4.09 12.49 8.54
N SER A 88 4.95 12.50 9.56
CA SER A 88 4.98 13.57 10.57
C SER A 88 5.62 14.87 10.08
N GLY A 89 6.45 14.81 9.03
CA GLY A 89 7.10 15.98 8.43
C GLY A 89 6.17 16.80 7.53
N ALA A 90 5.30 16.13 6.77
CA ALA A 90 4.43 16.78 5.79
C ALA A 90 3.44 17.76 6.44
N LYS A 91 2.80 17.36 7.55
CA LYS A 91 1.83 18.23 8.25
C LYS A 91 2.47 19.51 8.81
N LYS A 92 3.73 19.46 9.24
CA LYS A 92 4.44 20.66 9.73
C LYS A 92 4.73 21.65 8.60
N ALA A 93 5.03 21.16 7.40
CA ALA A 93 5.26 22.02 6.24
C ALA A 93 3.98 22.75 5.80
N GLU A 94 2.82 22.08 5.85
CA GLU A 94 1.53 22.69 5.54
C GLU A 94 1.18 23.85 6.50
N PHE A 95 1.39 23.68 7.81
CA PHE A 95 1.16 24.76 8.78
C PHE A 95 2.09 25.96 8.57
N ILE A 96 3.36 25.72 8.19
CA ILE A 96 4.31 26.81 7.92
C ILE A 96 3.89 27.60 6.65
N LEU A 97 3.49 26.90 5.59
CA LEU A 97 3.01 27.53 4.35
C LEU A 97 1.74 28.35 4.58
N ALA A 98 0.78 27.80 5.32
CA ALA A 98 -0.45 28.53 5.68
C ALA A 98 -0.15 29.80 6.49
N GLY A 99 0.77 29.72 7.45
CA GLY A 99 1.21 30.88 8.23
C GLY A 99 1.86 31.97 7.37
N LEU A 100 2.73 31.59 6.43
CA LEU A 100 3.37 32.54 5.50
C LEU A 100 2.36 33.23 4.58
N MET A 101 1.35 32.49 4.08
CA MET A 101 0.28 33.05 3.25
C MET A 101 -0.55 34.09 4.02
N ILE A 102 -0.94 33.80 5.26
CA ILE A 102 -1.69 34.74 6.11
C ILE A 102 -0.86 36.00 6.37
N CYS A 103 0.43 35.86 6.70
CA CYS A 103 1.31 37.01 6.87
C CYS A 103 1.39 37.87 5.61
N LEU A 104 1.51 37.25 4.44
CA LEU A 104 1.61 37.97 3.17
C LEU A 104 0.33 38.75 2.85
N ILE A 105 -0.85 38.18 3.11
CA ILE A 105 -2.15 38.86 2.97
C ILE A 105 -2.22 40.09 3.89
N LEU A 106 -1.80 39.95 5.16
CA LEU A 106 -1.83 41.07 6.11
C LEU A 106 -0.87 42.20 5.71
N VAL A 107 0.32 41.87 5.21
CA VAL A 107 1.30 42.85 4.74
C VAL A 107 0.77 43.60 3.51
N LEU A 108 0.20 42.87 2.54
CA LEU A 108 -0.39 43.48 1.35
C LEU A 108 -1.61 44.34 1.70
N GLY A 109 -2.49 43.85 2.57
CA GLY A 109 -3.66 44.59 3.04
C GLY A 109 -3.26 45.89 3.75
N ASN A 110 -2.25 45.84 4.62
CA ASN A 110 -1.72 47.03 5.28
C ASN A 110 -1.03 47.99 4.29
N TYR A 111 -0.30 47.47 3.30
CA TYR A 111 0.32 48.29 2.25
C TYR A 111 -0.72 49.03 1.41
N VAL A 112 -1.79 48.33 0.98
CA VAL A 112 -2.91 48.93 0.24
C VAL A 112 -3.61 49.97 1.11
N TYR A 113 -3.86 49.66 2.39
CA TYR A 113 -4.49 50.58 3.34
C TYR A 113 -3.69 51.88 3.55
N GLN A 114 -2.36 51.79 3.59
CA GLN A 114 -1.51 52.97 3.78
C GLN A 114 -1.34 53.79 2.50
N ASN A 115 -1.34 53.14 1.33
CA ASN A 115 -1.14 53.80 0.03
C ASN A 115 -2.44 54.18 -0.68
N SER A 116 -3.61 53.83 -0.15
CA SER A 116 -4.87 54.41 -0.63
C SER A 116 -4.94 55.87 -0.17
N GLU A 117 -4.45 56.80 -1.00
CA GLU A 117 -4.48 58.26 -0.78
C GLU A 117 -5.90 58.86 -0.73
N SER A 118 -6.93 58.02 -0.84
CA SER A 118 -8.30 58.36 -0.50
C SER A 118 -8.94 57.15 0.20
N PRO A 119 -9.61 57.31 1.36
CA PRO A 119 -10.59 56.31 1.76
C PRO A 119 -11.58 56.25 0.60
N ILE A 120 -11.65 55.10 -0.06
CA ILE A 120 -12.73 54.80 -1.00
C ILE A 120 -13.99 55.07 -0.17
N ALA A 121 -14.66 56.19 -0.44
CA ALA A 121 -16.04 56.36 -0.02
C ALA A 121 -16.70 55.10 -0.55
N ALA A 122 -17.18 54.27 0.37
CA ALA A 122 -17.85 53.04 0.02
C ALA A 122 -19.12 53.44 -0.73
N ASP A 123 -18.96 53.68 -2.02
CA ASP A 123 -19.98 53.48 -3.03
C ASP A 123 -20.11 51.95 -3.11
N THR A 124 -20.51 51.34 -2.00
CA THR A 124 -21.19 50.06 -2.01
C THR A 124 -22.40 50.33 -2.87
N GLU A 125 -22.27 50.05 -4.16
CA GLU A 125 -23.41 49.69 -4.99
C GLU A 125 -24.14 48.63 -4.17
N VAL A 126 -25.23 49.07 -3.53
CA VAL A 126 -26.12 48.19 -2.79
C VAL A 126 -26.68 47.30 -3.88
N PHE A 127 -26.04 46.14 -4.06
CA PHE A 127 -26.56 45.07 -4.92
C PHE A 127 -28.03 44.97 -4.61
N THR A 128 -28.84 45.26 -5.61
CA THR A 128 -30.28 45.27 -5.39
C THR A 128 -30.70 43.84 -5.05
N ALA A 129 -31.73 43.68 -4.23
CA ALA A 129 -32.24 42.35 -3.90
C ALA A 129 -32.62 41.53 -5.15
N GLU A 130 -32.84 42.22 -6.28
CA GLU A 130 -33.11 41.67 -7.60
C GLU A 130 -31.84 41.04 -8.22
N GLU A 131 -30.71 41.74 -8.25
CA GLU A 131 -29.43 41.18 -8.76
C GLU A 131 -28.98 39.96 -7.93
N LEU A 132 -29.13 40.01 -6.60
CA LEU A 132 -28.80 38.86 -5.76
C LEU A 132 -29.72 37.67 -6.03
N ALA A 133 -30.99 37.91 -6.36
CA ALA A 133 -31.93 36.85 -6.71
C ALA A 133 -31.59 36.23 -8.08
N GLU A 134 -31.16 37.03 -9.06
CA GLU A 134 -30.69 36.55 -10.36
C GLU A 134 -29.44 35.68 -10.22
N ASP A 135 -28.44 36.11 -9.44
CA ASP A 135 -27.23 35.33 -9.19
C ASP A 135 -27.54 34.01 -8.45
N GLN A 136 -28.44 34.05 -7.47
CA GLN A 136 -28.89 32.85 -6.76
C GLN A 136 -29.62 31.88 -7.70
N GLN A 137 -30.42 32.39 -8.63
CA GLN A 137 -31.10 31.59 -9.64
C GLN A 137 -30.10 30.96 -10.61
N LEU A 138 -29.08 31.70 -11.03
CA LEU A 138 -28.01 31.20 -11.89
C LEU A 138 -27.26 30.04 -11.23
N LEU A 139 -26.91 30.19 -9.94
CA LEU A 139 -26.24 29.15 -9.15
C LEU A 139 -27.09 27.87 -9.04
N ASN A 140 -28.37 28.00 -8.71
CA ASN A 140 -29.28 26.85 -8.60
C ASN A 140 -29.45 26.14 -9.96
N THR A 141 -29.36 26.87 -11.06
CA THR A 141 -29.44 26.29 -12.42
C THR A 141 -28.19 25.50 -12.74
N ALA A 142 -27.01 26.05 -12.41
CA ALA A 142 -25.73 25.37 -12.59
C ALA A 142 -25.61 24.09 -11.75
N ASP A 143 -26.06 24.12 -10.49
CA ASP A 143 -26.08 22.94 -9.61
C ASP A 143 -26.97 21.83 -10.16
N ARG A 144 -28.10 22.19 -10.80
CA ARG A 144 -29.00 21.23 -11.44
C ARG A 144 -28.37 20.58 -12.67
N GLU A 145 -27.71 21.38 -13.52
CA GLU A 145 -27.00 20.86 -14.70
C GLU A 145 -25.85 19.93 -14.31
N LEU A 146 -25.14 20.25 -13.21
CA LEU A 146 -24.08 19.39 -12.69
C LEU A 146 -24.62 18.04 -12.22
N ALA A 147 -25.76 18.03 -11.51
CA ALA A 147 -26.39 16.81 -11.05
C ALA A 147 -26.94 15.92 -12.19
N GLU A 148 -27.41 16.52 -13.28
CA GLU A 148 -27.83 15.78 -14.48
C GLU A 148 -26.63 15.10 -15.17
N LEU A 149 -25.49 15.79 -15.28
CA LEU A 149 -24.24 15.22 -15.82
C LEU A 149 -23.71 14.05 -14.98
N ASP A 150 -23.76 14.15 -13.65
CA ASP A 150 -23.31 13.07 -12.76
C ASP A 150 -24.11 11.77 -12.98
N LEU A 151 -25.43 11.88 -13.17
CA LEU A 151 -26.29 10.73 -13.48
C LEU A 151 -26.01 10.13 -14.85
N GLU A 152 -25.69 10.96 -15.85
CA GLU A 152 -25.33 10.49 -17.20
C GLU A 152 -23.99 9.73 -17.18
N ILE A 153 -22.99 10.23 -16.44
CA ILE A 153 -21.70 9.55 -16.25
C ILE A 153 -21.90 8.20 -15.55
N GLU A 154 -22.74 8.15 -14.51
CA GLU A 154 -23.02 6.91 -13.79
C GLU A 154 -23.70 5.86 -14.69
N ALA A 155 -24.63 6.28 -15.56
CA ALA A 155 -25.28 5.41 -16.54
C ALA A 155 -24.26 4.84 -17.56
N MET A 156 -23.37 5.67 -18.09
CA MET A 156 -22.31 5.21 -19.01
C MET A 156 -21.36 4.18 -18.37
N LEU A 157 -21.02 4.37 -17.09
CA LEU A 157 -20.14 3.43 -16.36
C LEU A 157 -20.82 2.09 -16.05
N GLN A 158 -22.15 2.05 -15.94
CA GLN A 158 -22.89 0.80 -15.77
C GLN A 158 -22.90 -0.02 -17.06
N ASP A 159 -23.08 0.63 -18.21
CA ASP A 159 -23.08 -0.06 -19.51
C ASP A 159 -21.71 -0.68 -19.85
N GLU A 160 -20.60 -0.01 -19.50
CA GLU A 160 -19.25 -0.53 -19.75
C GLU A 160 -18.92 -1.77 -18.90
N ASN A 161 -19.45 -1.85 -17.67
CA ASN A 161 -19.21 -2.99 -16.77
C ASN A 161 -19.98 -4.26 -17.14
N VAL A 162 -21.03 -4.17 -17.97
CA VAL A 162 -21.81 -5.35 -18.43
C VAL A 162 -21.08 -6.13 -19.54
N ALA A 163 -20.09 -5.53 -20.21
CA ALA A 163 -19.37 -6.18 -21.33
C ALA A 163 -18.16 -7.05 -20.92
N VAL A 164 -17.81 -7.15 -19.64
CA VAL A 164 -16.65 -7.92 -19.16
C VAL A 164 -17.08 -9.24 -18.49
N GLU A 165 -17.98 -10.00 -19.12
CA GLU A 165 -18.09 -11.43 -18.84
C GLU A 165 -17.04 -12.18 -19.68
N LEU A 166 -15.87 -12.40 -19.07
CA LEU A 166 -14.81 -13.25 -19.63
C LEU A 166 -15.36 -14.66 -19.87
N PRO A 167 -15.36 -15.18 -21.12
CA PRO A 167 -15.80 -16.54 -21.39
C PRO A 167 -14.89 -17.53 -20.64
N GLY A 168 -15.54 -18.42 -19.91
CA GLY A 168 -14.94 -19.31 -18.93
C GLY A 168 -13.74 -20.09 -19.46
N ALA A 169 -12.68 -20.09 -18.67
CA ALA A 169 -11.61 -21.06 -18.75
C ALA A 169 -12.20 -22.46 -18.52
N THR A 170 -12.42 -23.20 -19.60
CA THR A 170 -12.65 -24.65 -19.56
C THR A 170 -11.35 -25.31 -19.13
N ASN A 171 -11.31 -25.81 -17.90
CA ASN A 171 -10.25 -26.72 -17.45
C ASN A 171 -10.59 -28.13 -17.96
N GLU A 172 -9.77 -28.64 -18.88
CA GLU A 172 -9.56 -30.07 -19.10
C GLU A 172 -8.61 -30.66 -18.05
#